data_AF-I7D196-F1
#
_entry.id   AF-I7D196-F1
#
_cell.length_a   1.000
_cell.length_b   1.000
_cell.length_c   1.000
_cell.angle_alpha   90.00
_cell.angle_beta   90.00
_cell.angle_gamma   90.00
#
_symmetry.space_group_name_H-M   'P 1'
#
loop_
_entity.id
_entity.type
_entity.pdbx_description
1 polymer ?
#
loop_
_entity_poly.entity_id
_entity_poly.type
_entity_poly.pdbx_seq_one_letter_code
_entity_poly.pdbx_strand_id
1 'polypeptide(L)'
;MTDPDPDADPALELRSRRTIYQHVRDNPGIHFRALFEALEYAQGTLQYHLRQLETQGLLEKSDDGKYTRYYPATEFDEADQAVMNALRREYARRIIAHLAVEGALSTADLSDRLDRSPSTVSWHLSKLEDADLVTKERNGRSVEYELHDPERVQYLYTIHRRTFTDRVVDRLFDLWDSY
;
A
#
# COMPACT_ATOMS: atom_id res chain seq x y z
N MET A 1 20.68 2.60 32.40
CA MET A 1 21.54 1.47 32.00
C MET A 1 21.12 1.14 30.59
N THR A 2 21.81 1.72 29.60
CA THR A 2 21.54 1.48 28.18
C THR A 2 21.97 0.04 27.91
N ASP A 3 21.05 -0.80 27.45
CA ASP A 3 21.42 -2.14 26.96
C ASP A 3 22.56 -1.99 25.94
N PRO A 4 23.62 -2.81 26.03
CA PRO A 4 24.65 -2.80 25.01
C PRO A 4 24.00 -3.04 23.64
N ASP A 5 24.39 -2.24 22.65
CA ASP A 5 23.89 -2.39 21.28
C ASP A 5 24.12 -3.83 20.82
N PRO A 6 23.06 -4.61 20.54
CA PRO A 6 23.20 -6.02 20.17
C PRO A 6 24.00 -6.22 18.87
N ASP A 7 24.24 -5.16 18.10
CA ASP A 7 25.01 -5.20 16.86
C ASP A 7 26.40 -4.54 16.94
N ALA A 8 27.08 -4.51 18.10
CA ALA A 8 28.44 -3.99 18.18
C ALA A 8 29.48 -4.73 17.28
N ASP A 9 29.14 -5.93 16.79
CA ASP A 9 29.91 -6.68 15.79
C ASP A 9 29.44 -6.31 14.36
N PRO A 10 30.32 -5.79 13.48
CA PRO A 10 29.97 -5.47 12.08
C PRO A 10 29.33 -6.63 11.30
N ALA A 11 29.67 -7.88 11.62
CA ALA A 11 29.06 -9.05 10.99
C ALA A 11 27.62 -9.29 11.45
N LEU A 12 27.28 -8.95 12.70
CA LEU A 12 25.90 -8.99 13.21
C LEU A 12 25.08 -7.85 12.60
N GLU A 13 25.61 -6.63 12.51
CA GLU A 13 24.94 -5.53 11.82
C GLU A 13 24.57 -5.89 10.38
N LEU A 14 25.49 -6.49 9.62
CA LEU A 14 25.24 -6.88 8.23
C LEU A 14 24.13 -7.94 8.13
N ARG A 15 24.11 -8.90 9.06
CA ARG A 15 23.03 -9.89 9.14
C ARG A 15 21.70 -9.24 9.49
N SER A 16 21.68 -8.34 10.46
CA SER A 16 20.48 -7.61 10.88
C SER A 16 19.89 -6.79 9.73
N ARG A 17 20.72 -6.00 9.03
CA ARG A 17 20.29 -5.25 7.84
C ARG A 17 19.77 -6.16 6.73
N ARG A 18 20.42 -7.30 6.48
CA ARG A 18 19.97 -8.27 5.48
C ARG A 18 18.61 -8.87 5.84
N THR A 19 18.40 -9.26 7.09
CA THR A 19 17.12 -9.76 7.58
C THR A 19 16.01 -8.73 7.42
N ILE A 20 16.26 -7.48 7.82
CA ILE A 20 15.29 -6.39 7.69
C ILE A 20 14.94 -6.13 6.23
N TYR A 21 15.95 -6.01 5.35
CA TYR A 21 15.73 -5.79 3.92
C TYR A 21 14.91 -6.93 3.29
N GLN A 22 15.26 -8.18 3.59
CA GLN A 22 14.51 -9.36 3.09
C GLN A 22 13.06 -9.31 3.55
N HIS A 23 12.80 -8.98 4.82
CA HIS A 23 11.44 -8.89 5.33
C HIS A 23 10.61 -7.80 4.65
N VAL A 24 11.21 -6.65 4.36
CA VAL A 24 10.55 -5.56 3.61
C VAL A 24 10.31 -5.98 2.16
N ARG A 25 11.25 -6.67 1.52
CA ARG A 25 11.11 -7.17 0.15
C ARG A 25 10.02 -8.22 0.01
N ASP A 26 9.88 -9.10 0.99
CA ASP A 26 8.82 -10.10 1.02
C ASP A 26 7.44 -9.48 1.36
N ASN A 27 7.43 -8.29 1.99
CA ASN A 27 6.23 -7.58 2.39
C ASN A 27 6.28 -6.07 2.02
N PRO A 28 6.31 -5.71 0.72
CA PRO A 28 6.49 -4.31 0.31
C PRO A 28 5.39 -3.41 0.86
N GLY A 29 5.78 -2.29 1.46
CA GLY A 29 4.88 -1.36 2.14
C GLY A 29 4.55 -1.74 3.59
N ILE A 30 5.29 -2.67 4.19
CA ILE A 30 5.18 -2.97 5.62
C ILE A 30 5.51 -1.71 6.45
N HIS A 31 4.73 -1.45 7.50
CA HIS A 31 4.96 -0.33 8.39
C HIS A 31 5.89 -0.72 9.56
N PHE A 32 6.54 0.28 10.16
CA PHE A 32 7.49 0.10 11.27
C PHE A 32 6.99 -0.84 12.36
N ARG A 33 5.73 -0.69 12.79
CA ARG A 33 5.16 -1.49 13.89
C ARG A 33 5.10 -2.99 13.58
N ALA A 34 4.75 -3.36 12.35
CA ALA A 34 4.70 -4.75 11.92
C ALA A 34 6.12 -5.32 11.77
N LEU A 35 7.08 -4.54 11.28
CA LEU A 35 8.50 -4.95 11.30
C LEU A 35 8.98 -5.19 12.74
N PHE A 36 8.62 -4.31 13.66
CA PHE A 36 8.99 -4.42 15.07
C PHE A 36 8.32 -5.62 15.77
N GLU A 37 7.07 -5.93 15.42
CA GLU A 37 6.37 -7.10 15.95
C GLU A 37 6.86 -8.42 15.32
N ALA A 38 7.31 -8.39 14.06
CA ALA A 38 7.78 -9.56 13.33
C ALA A 38 9.26 -9.88 13.55
N LEU A 39 10.07 -8.88 13.91
CA LEU A 39 11.52 -9.02 14.07
C LEU A 39 11.89 -8.79 15.53
N GLU A 40 12.64 -9.71 16.14
CA GLU A 40 13.04 -9.68 17.55
C GLU A 40 14.18 -8.66 17.83
N TYR A 41 14.07 -7.44 17.27
CA TYR A 41 15.02 -6.35 17.48
C TYR A 41 14.50 -5.35 18.51
N ALA A 42 15.42 -4.72 19.25
CA ALA A 42 15.08 -3.52 20.02
C ALA A 42 14.63 -2.38 19.08
N GLN A 43 13.68 -1.55 19.55
CA GLN A 43 13.07 -0.51 18.71
C GLN A 43 14.10 0.45 18.11
N GLY A 44 15.07 0.90 18.93
CA GLY A 44 16.14 1.80 18.48
C GLY A 44 17.06 1.15 17.44
N THR A 45 17.37 -0.13 17.61
CA THR A 45 18.18 -0.92 16.67
C THR A 45 17.49 -1.07 15.32
N LEU A 46 16.21 -1.43 15.30
CA LEU A 46 15.42 -1.49 14.05
C LEU A 46 15.37 -0.12 13.35
N GLN A 47 15.14 0.95 14.11
CA GLN A 47 15.11 2.31 13.56
C GLN A 47 16.47 2.76 13.01
N TYR A 48 17.57 2.36 13.65
CA TYR A 48 18.91 2.62 13.14
C TYR A 48 19.16 1.91 11.80
N HIS A 49 18.88 0.60 11.73
CA HIS A 49 19.10 -0.17 10.51
C HIS A 49 18.22 0.27 9.35
N LEU A 50 16.95 0.61 9.60
CA LEU A 50 16.06 1.16 8.56
C LEU A 50 16.60 2.48 7.98
N ARG A 51 17.10 3.38 8.83
CA ARG A 51 17.75 4.62 8.37
C ARG A 51 19.02 4.37 7.58
N GLN A 52 19.82 3.38 7.97
CA GLN A 52 21.02 3.00 7.22
C GLN A 52 20.66 2.44 5.84
N LEU A 53 19.67 1.54 5.77
CA LEU A 53 19.18 0.98 4.51
C LEU A 53 18.58 2.06 3.59
N GLU A 54 17.86 3.04 4.14
CA GLU A 54 17.38 4.23 3.41
C GLU A 54 18.55 5.07 2.87
N THR A 55 19.53 5.36 3.72
CA THR A 55 20.72 6.17 3.34
C THR A 55 21.55 5.47 2.26
N GLN A 56 21.58 4.15 2.25
CA GLN A 56 22.25 3.33 1.24
C GLN A 56 21.44 3.16 -0.05
N GLY A 57 20.23 3.72 -0.12
CA GLY A 57 19.34 3.60 -1.28
C GLY A 57 18.83 2.17 -1.51
N LEU A 58 18.74 1.35 -0.44
CA LEU A 58 18.20 0.00 -0.51
C LEU A 58 16.71 -0.05 -0.15
N LEU A 59 16.25 0.91 0.66
CA LEU A 59 14.84 1.07 1.02
C LEU A 59 14.38 2.50 0.75
N GLU A 60 13.12 2.64 0.40
CA GLU A 60 12.41 3.91 0.34
C GLU A 60 11.29 3.93 1.36
N LYS A 61 10.93 5.13 1.82
CA LYS A 61 9.79 5.34 2.70
C LYS A 61 8.66 6.04 1.95
N SER A 62 7.44 5.63 2.24
CA SER A 62 6.22 6.23 1.74
C SER A 62 5.27 6.52 2.90
N ASP A 63 4.58 7.65 2.87
CA ASP A 63 3.54 7.96 3.86
C ASP A 63 2.18 7.52 3.32
N ASP A 64 1.46 6.68 4.08
CA ASP A 64 0.12 6.23 3.73
C ASP A 64 -0.99 7.03 4.43
N GLY A 65 -0.70 8.24 4.88
CA GLY A 65 -1.57 9.11 5.68
C GLY A 65 -1.74 8.68 7.14
N LYS A 66 -1.26 7.50 7.55
CA LYS A 66 -1.39 6.99 8.92
C LYS A 66 -0.07 6.43 9.48
N TYR A 67 0.74 5.82 8.63
CA TYR A 67 1.97 5.14 8.95
C TYR A 67 3.02 5.40 7.87
N THR A 68 4.27 5.49 8.30
CA THR A 68 5.41 5.34 7.40
C THR A 68 5.54 3.87 6.99
N ARG A 69 5.62 3.65 5.68
CA ARG A 69 5.76 2.34 5.04
C ARG A 69 7.09 2.24 4.34
N TYR A 70 7.67 1.05 4.34
CA TYR A 70 8.97 0.78 3.73
C TYR A 70 8.80 -0.09 2.50
N TYR A 71 9.50 0.29 1.43
CA TYR A 71 9.53 -0.42 0.15
C TYR A 71 10.98 -0.71 -0.25
N PRO A 72 11.27 -1.82 -0.94
CA PRO A 72 12.54 -1.99 -1.62
C PRO A 72 12.74 -0.85 -2.63
N ALA A 73 13.87 -0.15 -2.53
CA ALA A 73 14.18 0.93 -3.45
C ALA A 73 14.23 0.41 -4.88
N THR A 74 13.87 1.26 -5.85
CA THR A 74 13.88 0.96 -7.30
C THR A 74 12.91 -0.13 -7.78
N GLU A 75 12.26 -0.89 -6.89
CA GLU A 75 11.25 -1.89 -7.27
C GLU A 75 9.83 -1.30 -7.36
N PHE A 76 9.56 -0.18 -6.67
CA PHE A 76 8.27 0.51 -6.62
C PHE A 76 8.49 2.01 -6.78
N ASP A 77 7.99 2.60 -7.86
CA ASP A 77 8.00 4.06 -7.97
C ASP A 77 6.92 4.71 -7.08
N GLU A 78 6.85 6.04 -7.07
CA GLU A 78 5.88 6.78 -6.23
C GLU A 78 4.42 6.40 -6.53
N ALA A 79 4.09 6.12 -7.79
CA ALA A 79 2.74 5.72 -8.20
C ALA A 79 2.43 4.27 -7.78
N ASP A 80 3.40 3.35 -7.89
CA ASP A 80 3.25 2.01 -7.32
C ASP A 80 3.01 2.09 -5.80
N GLN A 81 3.80 2.90 -5.11
CA GLN A 81 3.68 3.09 -3.67
C GLN A 81 2.32 3.69 -3.30
N ALA A 82 1.80 4.65 -4.07
CA ALA A 82 0.47 5.22 -3.88
C ALA A 82 -0.64 4.16 -4.02
N VAL A 83 -0.58 3.33 -5.07
CA VAL A 83 -1.51 2.20 -5.28
C VAL A 83 -1.41 1.22 -4.12
N MET A 84 -0.21 0.76 -3.78
CA MET A 84 0.04 -0.19 -2.70
C MET A 84 -0.47 0.34 -1.35
N ASN A 85 -0.29 1.63 -1.07
CA ASN A 85 -0.79 2.30 0.13
C ASN A 85 -2.32 2.34 0.16
N ALA A 86 -2.95 2.68 -0.98
CA ALA A 86 -4.41 2.73 -1.08
C ALA A 86 -5.06 1.34 -0.95
N LEU A 87 -4.48 0.32 -1.60
CA LEU A 87 -4.93 -1.07 -1.51
C LEU A 87 -4.87 -1.64 -0.09
N ARG A 88 -4.13 -1.03 0.84
CA ARG A 88 -4.13 -1.46 2.25
C ARG A 88 -5.31 -0.91 3.06
N ARG A 89 -5.89 0.21 2.64
CA ARG A 89 -7.04 0.83 3.31
C ARG A 89 -8.32 0.17 2.79
N GLU A 90 -9.11 -0.44 3.67
CA GLU A 90 -10.26 -1.26 3.29
C GLU A 90 -11.19 -0.61 2.26
N TYR A 91 -11.72 0.58 2.55
CA TYR A 91 -12.67 1.23 1.64
C TYR A 91 -12.02 1.75 0.35
N ALA A 92 -10.78 2.23 0.41
CA ALA A 92 -10.05 2.65 -0.80
C ALA A 92 -9.81 1.45 -1.71
N ARG A 93 -9.34 0.33 -1.15
CA ARG A 93 -9.18 -0.94 -1.87
C ARG A 93 -10.48 -1.41 -2.51
N ARG A 94 -11.60 -1.35 -1.78
CA ARG A 94 -12.91 -1.77 -2.32
C ARG A 94 -13.40 -0.85 -3.43
N ILE A 95 -13.22 0.47 -3.31
CA ILE A 95 -13.53 1.42 -4.40
C ILE A 95 -12.69 1.10 -5.63
N ILE A 96 -11.37 0.98 -5.45
CA ILE A 96 -10.42 0.63 -6.51
C ILE A 96 -10.87 -0.66 -7.21
N ALA A 97 -11.25 -1.69 -6.45
CA ALA A 97 -11.72 -2.97 -6.99
C ALA A 97 -12.97 -2.83 -7.88
N HIS A 98 -13.93 -2.01 -7.49
CA HIS A 98 -15.12 -1.76 -8.31
C HIS A 98 -14.79 -0.99 -9.59
N LEU A 99 -13.95 0.04 -9.50
CA LEU A 99 -13.51 0.82 -10.66
C LEU A 99 -12.66 -0.03 -11.64
N ALA A 100 -11.85 -0.92 -11.09
CA ALA A 100 -11.07 -1.92 -11.79
C ALA A 100 -11.93 -2.86 -12.65
N VAL A 101 -12.97 -3.45 -12.04
CA VAL A 101 -13.77 -4.51 -12.68
C VAL A 101 -14.89 -3.92 -13.55
N GLU A 102 -15.49 -2.81 -13.13
CA GLU A 102 -16.72 -2.27 -13.74
C GLU A 102 -16.46 -1.00 -14.55
N GLY A 103 -15.25 -0.45 -14.51
CA GLY A 103 -14.88 0.80 -15.17
C GLY A 103 -15.40 2.03 -14.44
N ALA A 104 -15.79 3.05 -15.20
CA ALA A 104 -16.21 4.33 -14.65
C ALA A 104 -17.50 4.20 -13.81
N LEU A 105 -17.47 4.67 -12.55
CA LEU A 105 -18.62 4.63 -11.64
C LEU A 105 -18.86 5.96 -10.96
N SER A 106 -20.12 6.30 -10.70
CA SER A 106 -20.46 7.50 -9.93
C SER A 106 -20.28 7.29 -8.41
N THR A 107 -20.29 8.38 -7.65
CA THR A 107 -20.35 8.28 -6.18
C THR A 107 -21.59 7.53 -5.70
N ALA A 108 -22.73 7.63 -6.40
CA ALA A 108 -23.95 6.91 -6.05
C ALA A 108 -23.79 5.40 -6.28
N ASP A 109 -23.25 5.02 -7.44
CA ASP A 109 -22.94 3.63 -7.79
C ASP A 109 -22.05 2.94 -6.75
N LEU A 110 -21.00 3.65 -6.31
CA LEU A 110 -20.07 3.16 -5.30
C LEU A 110 -20.70 3.14 -3.90
N SER A 111 -21.58 4.10 -3.58
CA SER A 111 -22.32 4.13 -2.31
C SER A 111 -23.21 2.90 -2.16
N ASP A 112 -23.94 2.57 -3.23
CA ASP A 112 -24.84 1.42 -3.25
C ASP A 112 -24.07 0.10 -3.15
N ARG A 113 -22.96 -0.04 -3.89
CA ARG A 113 -22.09 -1.25 -3.87
C ARG A 113 -21.40 -1.47 -2.52
N LEU A 114 -20.99 -0.39 -1.86
CA LEU A 114 -20.23 -0.46 -0.61
C LEU A 114 -21.14 -0.46 0.62
N ASP A 115 -22.44 -0.21 0.45
CA ASP A 115 -23.40 0.05 1.53
C ASP A 115 -22.91 1.18 2.45
N ARG A 116 -22.51 2.31 1.85
CA ARG A 116 -21.96 3.46 2.57
C ARG A 116 -22.59 4.76 2.12
N SER A 117 -22.57 5.77 2.98
CA SER A 117 -23.13 7.07 2.63
C SER A 117 -22.32 7.71 1.49
N PRO A 118 -22.98 8.52 0.62
CA PRO A 118 -22.30 9.28 -0.42
C PRO A 118 -21.19 10.18 0.12
N SER A 119 -21.36 10.73 1.34
CA SER A 119 -20.34 11.56 1.99
C SER A 119 -19.08 10.77 2.35
N THR A 120 -19.21 9.53 2.82
CA THR A 120 -18.07 8.66 3.12
C THR A 120 -17.34 8.25 1.84
N VAL A 121 -18.09 7.84 0.81
CA VAL A 121 -17.50 7.46 -0.48
C VAL A 121 -16.81 8.64 -1.14
N SER A 122 -17.45 9.82 -1.15
CA SER A 122 -16.88 11.07 -1.68
C SER A 122 -15.56 11.44 -0.98
N TRP A 123 -15.48 11.28 0.35
CA TRP A 123 -14.23 11.48 1.09
C TRP A 123 -13.12 10.53 0.64
N HIS A 124 -13.42 9.25 0.46
CA HIS A 124 -12.44 8.28 -0.04
C HIS A 124 -12.02 8.57 -1.49
N LEU A 125 -12.96 8.92 -2.37
CA LEU A 125 -12.68 9.30 -3.75
C LEU A 125 -11.79 10.53 -3.83
N SER A 126 -12.03 11.54 -3.00
CA SER A 126 -11.13 12.70 -2.91
C SER A 126 -9.72 12.30 -2.48
N LYS A 127 -9.56 11.34 -1.56
CA LYS A 127 -8.24 10.85 -1.15
C LYS A 127 -7.54 10.01 -2.22
N LEU A 128 -8.31 9.34 -3.08
CA LEU A 128 -7.77 8.62 -4.23
C LEU A 128 -7.38 9.59 -5.36
N GLU A 129 -8.17 10.64 -5.57
CA GLU A 129 -7.88 11.72 -6.51
C GLU A 129 -6.64 12.52 -6.08
N ASP A 130 -6.54 12.89 -4.79
CA ASP A 130 -5.37 13.55 -4.20
C ASP A 130 -4.07 12.73 -4.36
N ALA A 131 -4.19 11.42 -4.59
CA ALA A 131 -3.08 10.48 -4.77
C ALA A 131 -2.87 10.08 -6.24
N ASP A 132 -3.52 10.78 -7.18
CA ASP A 132 -3.48 10.53 -8.63
C ASP A 132 -3.90 9.10 -9.03
N LEU A 133 -4.72 8.43 -8.22
CA LEU A 133 -5.18 7.06 -8.48
C LEU A 133 -6.48 6.99 -9.28
N VAL A 134 -7.30 8.02 -9.18
CA VAL A 134 -8.55 8.14 -9.95
C VAL A 134 -8.64 9.49 -10.62
N THR A 135 -9.21 9.50 -11.81
CA THR A 135 -9.68 10.72 -12.47
C THR A 135 -11.18 10.85 -12.24
N LYS A 136 -11.72 12.04 -12.46
CA LYS A 136 -13.17 12.27 -12.43
C LYS A 136 -13.60 13.03 -13.67
N GLU A 137 -14.67 12.55 -14.29
CA GLU A 137 -15.26 13.17 -15.47
C GLU A 137 -16.74 13.43 -15.25
N ARG A 138 -17.23 14.53 -15.82
CA ARG A 138 -18.64 14.88 -15.72
C ARG A 138 -19.41 14.18 -16.83
N ASN A 139 -20.23 13.21 -16.45
CA ASN A 139 -21.16 12.53 -17.36
C ASN A 139 -22.60 13.01 -17.11
N GLY A 140 -23.03 14.01 -17.88
CA GLY A 140 -24.35 14.61 -17.76
C GLY A 140 -24.62 15.25 -16.40
N ARG A 141 -25.43 14.57 -15.57
CA ARG A 141 -25.84 15.04 -14.22
C ARG A 141 -25.00 14.44 -13.10
N SER A 142 -24.19 13.43 -13.37
CA SER A 142 -23.29 12.78 -12.42
C SER A 142 -21.84 13.12 -12.71
N VAL A 143 -21.01 12.89 -11.70
CA VAL A 143 -19.56 12.81 -11.84
C VAL A 143 -19.21 11.33 -11.69
N GLU A 144 -18.50 10.81 -12.67
CA GLU A 144 -17.99 9.44 -12.70
C GLU A 144 -16.50 9.47 -12.43
N TYR A 145 -16.01 8.41 -11.80
CA TYR A 145 -14.62 8.21 -11.44
C TYR A 145 -14.12 6.95 -12.13
N GLU A 146 -12.89 6.98 -12.59
CA GLU A 146 -12.19 5.83 -13.19
C GLU A 146 -10.76 5.76 -12.66
N LEU A 147 -10.13 4.59 -12.74
CA LEU A 147 -8.72 4.45 -12.36
C LEU A 147 -7.84 5.09 -13.43
N HIS A 148 -6.80 5.81 -12.99
CA HIS A 148 -5.82 6.39 -13.92
C HIS A 148 -5.05 5.29 -14.69
N ASP A 149 -4.70 4.20 -14.00
CA ASP A 149 -4.01 3.06 -14.59
C ASP A 149 -4.57 1.74 -14.02
N PRO A 150 -5.66 1.22 -14.61
CA PRO A 150 -6.30 0.00 -14.14
C PRO A 150 -5.38 -1.23 -14.22
N GLU A 151 -4.56 -1.33 -15.28
CA GLU A 151 -3.64 -2.46 -15.52
C GLU A 151 -2.56 -2.52 -14.45
N ARG A 152 -1.98 -1.36 -14.09
CA ARG A 152 -0.99 -1.27 -13.01
C ARG A 152 -1.57 -1.67 -11.65
N VAL A 153 -2.79 -1.21 -11.35
CA VAL A 153 -3.49 -1.59 -10.11
C VAL A 153 -3.67 -3.10 -10.04
N GLN A 154 -4.12 -3.72 -11.14
CA GLN A 154 -4.31 -5.15 -11.23
C GLN A 154 -2.99 -5.90 -11.04
N TYR A 155 -1.92 -5.50 -11.75
CA TYR A 155 -0.60 -6.09 -11.61
C TYR A 155 -0.11 -6.07 -10.16
N LEU A 156 -0.15 -4.91 -9.51
CA LEU A 156 0.30 -4.77 -8.12
C LEU A 156 -0.58 -5.58 -7.15
N TYR A 157 -1.89 -5.60 -7.39
CA TYR A 157 -2.81 -6.41 -6.59
C TYR A 157 -2.46 -7.89 -6.70
N THR A 158 -2.32 -8.42 -7.91
CA THR A 158 -2.11 -9.85 -8.16
C THR A 158 -0.77 -10.32 -7.63
N ILE A 159 0.31 -9.55 -7.84
CA ILE A 159 1.65 -9.89 -7.36
C ILE A 159 1.73 -9.82 -5.83
N HIS A 160 1.08 -8.83 -5.22
CA HIS A 160 1.16 -8.59 -3.78
C HIS A 160 -0.11 -8.97 -3.01
N ARG A 161 -1.00 -9.79 -3.59
CA ARG A 161 -2.31 -10.13 -3.00
C ARG A 161 -2.25 -10.56 -1.54
N ARG A 162 -1.22 -11.33 -1.16
CA ARG A 162 -1.02 -11.84 0.21
C ARG A 162 -0.82 -10.74 1.25
N THR A 163 -0.40 -9.57 0.78
CA THR A 163 -0.13 -8.38 1.59
C THR A 163 -1.40 -7.58 1.89
N PHE A 164 -2.50 -7.89 1.20
CA PHE A 164 -3.83 -7.31 1.41
C PHE A 164 -4.76 -8.39 2.02
N THR A 165 -5.72 -8.00 2.88
CA THR A 165 -6.45 -8.97 3.74
C THR A 165 -7.97 -8.98 3.48
N ASP A 166 -8.42 -9.08 2.23
CA ASP A 166 -9.85 -8.90 1.93
C ASP A 166 -10.42 -9.85 0.87
N ARG A 167 -11.12 -10.88 1.37
CA ARG A 167 -11.71 -11.95 0.54
C ARG A 167 -12.81 -11.49 -0.42
N VAL A 168 -13.45 -10.34 -0.17
CA VAL A 168 -14.46 -9.82 -1.09
C VAL A 168 -13.77 -9.18 -2.28
N VAL A 169 -12.72 -8.39 -2.01
CA VAL A 169 -11.91 -7.78 -3.06
C VAL A 169 -11.16 -8.84 -3.87
N ASP A 170 -10.60 -9.87 -3.21
CA ASP A 170 -9.93 -10.99 -3.89
C ASP A 170 -10.81 -11.59 -4.97
N ARG A 171 -12.08 -11.89 -4.63
CA ARG A 171 -13.04 -12.46 -5.58
C ARG A 171 -13.39 -11.51 -6.73
N LEU A 172 -13.44 -10.20 -6.48
CA LEU A 172 -13.71 -9.22 -7.54
C LEU A 172 -12.55 -9.16 -8.53
N PHE A 173 -11.30 -9.13 -8.06
CA PHE A 173 -10.13 -9.16 -8.93
C PHE A 173 -9.94 -10.52 -9.63
N ASP A 174 -10.28 -11.64 -8.97
CA ASP A 174 -10.25 -12.97 -9.61
C ASP A 174 -11.20 -13.04 -10.82
N LEU A 175 -12.33 -12.32 -10.80
CA LEU A 175 -13.23 -12.23 -11.96
C LEU A 175 -12.58 -11.49 -13.14
N TRP A 176 -11.73 -10.51 -12.85
CA TRP A 176 -11.00 -9.77 -13.87
C TRP A 176 -9.88 -10.61 -14.50
N ASP A 177 -9.16 -11.39 -13.70
CA ASP A 177 -8.10 -12.30 -14.16
C ASP A 177 -8.62 -13.46 -15.04
N SER A 178 -9.94 -13.65 -15.13
CA SER A 178 -10.59 -14.75 -15.87
C SER A 178 -10.89 -14.45 -17.35
N TYR A 179 -10.52 -13.27 -17.84
CA TYR A 179 -10.66 -12.84 -19.23
C TYR A 179 -9.29 -12.63 -19.90
#